data_AF-A0A961QSU5-F1
#
_entry.id   AF-A0A961QSU5-F1
#
_cell.length_a   1.000
_cell.length_b   1.000
_cell.length_c   1.000
_cell.angle_alpha   90.00
_cell.angle_beta   90.00
_cell.angle_gamma   90.00
#
_symmetry.space_group_name_H-M   'P 1'
#
loop_
_entity.id
_entity.type
_entity.pdbx_description
1 polymer ?
#
loop_
_entity_poly.entity_id
_entity_poly.type
_entity_poly.pdbx_seq_one_letter_code
_entity_poly.pdbx_strand_id
1 'polypeptide(L)'
;MTQLRRQRNVKIVATLGPASESTETIRALYLAGADVFRINMSHGTQDDIARRHRAVREVEAAVGRPIGILADLQGPKLRCGVFARGAETLQEGAAFRFDLDPAEGDAARVCLPHPEIFAALEPGSTLLVNDGKIRVRVTNVSPEHADTVVEVGGEISNRKGINVPDVVLPLAALSAKDRSDLEFVCELGVDWLALSFVQRAQDVHEARELVDGRAAIMSKIEKPAAVKAFAEILEASDGIMVARGDLGVELPVTSL
;
A
#
# COMPACT_ATOMS: atom_id res chain seq x y z
N MET A 1 -27.42 22.61 19.84
CA MET A 1 -26.07 22.53 19.24
C MET A 1 -26.15 23.12 17.84
N THR A 2 -25.40 24.18 17.56
CA THR A 2 -25.35 24.81 16.23
C THR A 2 -24.88 23.76 15.23
N GLN A 3 -25.72 23.43 14.24
CA GLN A 3 -25.35 22.47 13.19
C GLN A 3 -24.08 22.95 12.49
N LEU A 4 -22.98 22.24 12.69
CA LEU A 4 -21.68 22.58 12.12
C LEU A 4 -21.72 22.26 10.62
N ARG A 5 -22.22 23.19 9.81
CA ARG A 5 -22.31 23.06 8.35
C ARG A 5 -20.95 23.35 7.73
N ARG A 6 -20.37 22.36 7.04
CA ARG A 6 -19.14 22.57 6.25
C ARG A 6 -19.44 23.60 5.15
N GLN A 7 -18.68 24.69 5.09
CA GLN A 7 -18.78 25.72 4.04
C GLN A 7 -17.83 25.46 2.86
N ARG A 8 -17.12 24.32 2.87
CA ARG A 8 -16.20 23.90 1.80
C ARG A 8 -16.78 22.76 0.97
N ASN A 9 -16.44 22.77 -0.33
CA ASN A 9 -16.87 21.76 -1.29
C ASN A 9 -15.97 20.51 -1.26
N VAL A 10 -14.65 20.71 -1.17
CA VAL A 10 -13.64 19.65 -1.08
C VAL A 10 -13.71 18.97 0.27
N LYS A 11 -13.72 17.63 0.32
CA LYS A 11 -13.72 16.82 1.56
C LYS A 11 -12.30 16.55 2.09
N ILE A 12 -12.18 16.32 3.40
CA ILE A 12 -10.89 16.03 4.06
C ILE A 12 -10.91 14.62 4.62
N VAL A 13 -9.95 13.80 4.18
CA VAL A 13 -9.67 12.47 4.72
C VAL A 13 -8.50 12.59 5.70
N ALA A 14 -8.68 12.11 6.94
CA ALA A 14 -7.63 12.10 7.96
C ALA A 14 -7.29 10.65 8.37
N THR A 15 -6.01 10.31 8.44
CA THR A 15 -5.60 8.94 8.83
C THR A 15 -5.50 8.83 10.35
N LEU A 16 -6.13 7.81 10.91
CA LEU A 16 -6.04 7.49 12.33
C LEU A 16 -4.81 6.62 12.61
N GLY A 17 -4.13 6.91 13.72
CA GLY A 17 -2.98 6.16 14.20
C GLY A 17 -2.80 6.34 15.71
N PRO A 18 -1.67 5.90 16.29
CA PRO A 18 -1.45 5.95 17.73
C PRO A 18 -1.60 7.35 18.35
N ALA A 19 -1.24 8.40 17.61
CA ALA A 19 -1.38 9.79 18.06
C ALA A 19 -2.81 10.36 17.94
N SER A 20 -3.75 9.62 17.35
CA SER A 20 -5.07 10.14 16.98
C SER A 20 -6.22 9.14 17.19
N GLU A 21 -6.02 8.08 17.97
CA GLU A 21 -7.03 7.01 18.15
C GLU A 21 -8.00 7.22 19.32
N SER A 22 -7.79 8.22 20.18
CA SER A 22 -8.74 8.53 21.26
C SER A 22 -10.00 9.21 20.72
N THR A 23 -11.15 8.93 21.33
CA THR A 23 -12.45 9.53 20.97
C THR A 23 -12.40 11.07 21.05
N GLU A 24 -11.68 11.63 22.03
CA GLU A 24 -11.50 13.08 22.16
C GLU A 24 -10.72 13.67 20.98
N THR A 25 -9.66 12.99 20.54
CA THR A 25 -8.81 13.43 19.44
C THR A 25 -9.54 13.32 18.11
N ILE A 26 -10.25 12.20 17.89
CA ILE A 26 -11.11 12.01 16.72
C ILE A 26 -12.18 13.11 16.65
N ARG A 27 -12.81 13.44 17.78
CA ARG A 27 -13.76 14.55 17.86
C ARG A 27 -13.11 15.89 17.54
N ALA A 28 -11.92 16.16 18.06
CA ALA A 28 -11.19 17.39 17.76
C ALA A 28 -10.85 17.50 16.26
N LEU A 29 -10.39 16.41 15.64
CA LEU A 29 -10.11 16.33 14.19
C LEU A 29 -11.38 16.56 13.36
N TYR A 30 -12.50 15.95 13.75
CA TYR A 30 -13.79 16.19 13.11
C TYR A 30 -14.19 17.66 13.22
N LEU A 31 -14.14 18.26 14.41
CA LEU A 31 -14.49 19.69 14.59
C LEU A 31 -13.57 20.60 13.77
N ALA A 32 -12.27 20.27 13.70
CA ALA A 32 -11.29 21.00 12.90
C ALA A 32 -11.52 20.89 11.39
N GLY A 33 -12.08 19.77 10.90
CA GLY A 33 -12.36 19.65 9.48
C GLY A 33 -12.40 18.25 8.89
N ALA A 34 -12.08 17.17 9.59
CA ALA A 34 -12.14 15.83 8.97
C ALA A 34 -13.57 15.45 8.59
N ASP A 35 -13.78 14.87 7.40
CA ASP A 35 -15.07 14.30 6.98
C ASP A 35 -15.04 12.78 6.91
N VAL A 36 -13.88 12.22 6.59
CA VAL A 36 -13.63 10.78 6.49
C VAL A 36 -12.41 10.43 7.33
N PHE A 37 -12.50 9.38 8.11
CA PHE A 37 -11.35 8.81 8.81
C PHE A 37 -10.85 7.57 8.09
N ARG A 38 -9.61 7.63 7.66
CA ARG A 38 -8.89 6.50 7.07
C ARG A 38 -8.28 5.65 8.18
N ILE A 39 -8.53 4.35 8.14
CA ILE A 39 -7.91 3.36 9.00
C ILE A 39 -6.99 2.51 8.13
N ASN A 40 -5.68 2.59 8.36
CA ASN A 40 -4.67 1.87 7.58
C ASN A 40 -4.48 0.45 8.13
N MET A 41 -4.81 -0.55 7.32
CA MET A 41 -4.75 -1.98 7.68
C MET A 41 -3.33 -2.57 7.58
N SER A 42 -2.34 -1.77 7.17
CA SER A 42 -0.93 -2.17 7.21
C SER A 42 -0.35 -2.28 8.63
N HIS A 43 -1.04 -1.70 9.62
CA HIS A 43 -0.57 -1.61 11.00
C HIS A 43 -1.69 -1.90 12.00
N GLY A 44 -1.34 -2.54 13.10
CA GLY A 44 -2.29 -2.91 14.15
C GLY A 44 -3.00 -4.24 13.86
N THR A 45 -3.67 -4.73 14.88
CA THR A 45 -4.52 -5.92 14.85
C THR A 45 -5.95 -5.55 14.49
N GLN A 46 -6.75 -6.51 14.03
CA GLN A 46 -8.19 -6.30 13.80
C GLN A 46 -8.91 -5.73 15.04
N ASP A 47 -8.50 -6.10 16.25
CA ASP A 47 -9.02 -5.50 17.49
C ASP A 47 -8.71 -3.99 17.59
N ASP A 48 -7.51 -3.56 17.18
CA ASP A 48 -7.15 -2.14 17.14
C ASP A 48 -8.03 -1.37 16.14
N ILE A 49 -8.29 -2.00 14.99
CA ILE A 49 -9.18 -1.47 13.96
C ILE A 49 -10.62 -1.36 14.49
N ALA A 50 -11.13 -2.38 15.19
CA ALA A 50 -12.46 -2.36 15.80
C ALA A 50 -12.62 -1.21 16.80
N ARG A 51 -11.60 -0.96 17.63
CA ARG A 51 -11.61 0.15 18.59
C ARG A 51 -11.64 1.51 17.89
N ARG A 52 -10.84 1.71 16.85
CA ARG A 52 -10.87 2.96 16.05
C ARG A 52 -12.20 3.15 15.36
N HIS A 53 -12.76 2.10 14.75
CA HIS A 53 -14.09 2.13 14.15
C HIS A 53 -15.15 2.57 15.16
N ARG A 54 -15.19 1.93 16.33
CA ARG A 54 -16.14 2.26 17.40
C ARG A 54 -16.00 3.72 17.84
N ALA A 55 -14.78 4.19 18.07
CA ALA A 55 -14.53 5.58 18.47
C ALA A 55 -15.05 6.59 17.43
N VAL A 56 -14.89 6.31 16.13
CA VAL A 56 -15.47 7.16 15.08
C VAL A 56 -17.00 7.16 15.12
N ARG A 57 -17.64 5.99 15.28
CA ARG A 57 -19.11 5.88 15.37
C ARG A 57 -19.67 6.54 16.65
N GLU A 58 -18.94 6.49 17.77
CA GLU A 58 -19.28 7.23 18.99
C GLU A 58 -19.27 8.75 18.76
N VAL A 59 -18.24 9.26 18.08
CA VAL A 59 -18.16 10.69 17.72
C VAL A 59 -19.28 11.06 16.76
N GLU A 60 -19.55 10.25 15.74
CA GLU A 60 -20.65 10.44 14.78
C GLU A 60 -22.01 10.58 15.49
N ALA A 61 -22.32 9.66 16.42
CA ALA A 61 -23.54 9.71 17.21
C ALA A 61 -23.61 10.98 18.07
N ALA A 62 -22.50 11.38 18.71
CA ALA A 62 -22.45 12.56 19.57
C ALA A 62 -22.58 13.89 18.81
N VAL A 63 -22.09 13.96 17.56
CA VAL A 63 -22.18 15.18 16.74
C VAL A 63 -23.42 15.22 15.86
N GLY A 64 -24.11 14.09 15.69
CA GLY A 64 -25.36 13.98 14.93
C GLY A 64 -25.19 14.27 13.44
N ARG A 65 -24.01 13.98 12.87
CA ARG A 65 -23.74 14.13 11.43
C ARG A 65 -22.88 12.96 10.93
N PRO A 66 -23.12 12.46 9.70
CA PRO A 66 -22.35 11.35 9.16
C PRO A 66 -20.85 11.61 9.10
N ILE A 67 -20.06 10.60 9.46
CA ILE A 67 -18.61 10.57 9.34
C ILE A 67 -18.23 9.32 8.56
N GLY A 68 -17.55 9.48 7.42
CA GLY A 68 -17.13 8.35 6.62
C GLY A 68 -15.95 7.60 7.24
N ILE A 69 -15.90 6.29 7.05
CA ILE A 69 -14.78 5.43 7.42
C ILE A 69 -14.23 4.76 6.16
N LEU A 70 -12.94 4.95 5.91
CA LEU A 70 -12.20 4.35 4.80
C LEU A 70 -11.20 3.32 5.36
N ALA A 71 -11.46 2.03 5.14
CA ALA A 71 -10.48 0.98 5.42
C ALA A 71 -9.50 0.86 4.24
N ASP A 72 -8.21 1.12 4.48
CA ASP A 72 -7.16 1.09 3.47
C ASP A 72 -6.39 -0.23 3.58
N LEU A 73 -6.68 -1.18 2.66
CA LEU A 73 -6.06 -2.50 2.64
C LEU A 73 -4.57 -2.39 2.31
N GLN A 74 -3.78 -3.33 2.83
CA GLN A 74 -2.33 -3.29 2.70
C GLN A 74 -1.88 -3.57 1.27
N GLY A 75 -2.51 -4.55 0.61
CA GLY A 75 -2.08 -5.07 -0.67
C GLY A 75 -0.80 -5.91 -0.59
N PRO A 76 -0.32 -6.43 -1.73
CA PRO A 76 0.86 -7.29 -1.79
C PRO A 76 2.14 -6.47 -1.55
N LYS A 77 2.55 -6.35 -0.28
CA LYS A 77 3.75 -5.60 0.09
C LYS A 77 5.01 -6.46 -0.04
N LEU A 78 5.73 -6.26 -1.14
CA LEU A 78 6.98 -6.97 -1.44
C LEU A 78 8.10 -6.44 -0.57
N ARG A 79 8.84 -7.34 0.08
CA ARG A 79 9.93 -6.97 0.99
C ARG A 79 11.09 -7.94 0.88
N CYS A 80 12.30 -7.46 1.09
CA CYS A 80 13.45 -8.33 1.30
C CYS A 80 13.41 -9.01 2.68
N GLY A 81 14.28 -9.99 2.89
CA GLY A 81 14.48 -10.68 4.14
C GLY A 81 15.26 -9.84 5.15
N VAL A 82 16.10 -10.52 5.93
CA VAL A 82 16.93 -9.90 6.96
C VAL A 82 18.40 -10.04 6.62
N PHE A 83 19.23 -9.16 7.17
CA PHE A 83 20.69 -9.19 7.09
C PHE A 83 21.28 -9.63 8.42
N ALA A 84 22.41 -10.33 8.38
CA ALA A 84 23.10 -10.80 9.58
C ALA A 84 23.52 -9.65 10.52
N ARG A 85 23.83 -8.49 9.93
CA ARG A 85 24.17 -7.24 10.65
C ARG A 85 22.99 -6.28 10.80
N GLY A 86 21.78 -6.71 10.43
CA GLY A 86 20.55 -5.90 10.41
C GLY A 86 20.45 -4.92 9.24
N ALA A 87 21.58 -4.53 8.65
CA ALA A 87 21.68 -3.69 7.46
C ALA A 87 23.02 -3.87 6.74
N GLU A 88 23.04 -3.47 5.48
CA GLU A 88 24.23 -3.41 4.62
C GLU A 88 24.21 -2.14 3.76
N THR A 89 25.40 -1.67 3.37
CA THR A 89 25.53 -0.50 2.47
C THR A 89 25.91 -0.98 1.09
N LEU A 90 24.99 -0.81 0.13
CA LEU A 90 25.24 -1.13 -1.27
C LEU A 90 26.01 0.01 -1.93
N GLN A 91 27.15 -0.32 -2.55
CA GLN A 91 27.98 0.62 -3.29
C GLN A 91 27.56 0.65 -4.76
N GLU A 92 27.53 1.84 -5.34
CA GLU A 92 27.26 2.02 -6.77
C GLU A 92 28.27 1.23 -7.62
N GLY A 93 27.78 0.55 -8.65
CA GLY A 93 28.55 -0.36 -9.52
C GLY A 93 28.80 -1.76 -8.95
N ALA A 94 28.51 -2.00 -7.67
CA ALA A 94 28.69 -3.32 -7.07
C ALA A 94 27.66 -4.33 -7.59
N ALA A 95 28.06 -5.60 -7.66
CA ALA A 95 27.13 -6.70 -7.88
C ALA A 95 26.37 -7.01 -6.59
N PHE A 96 25.08 -7.29 -6.70
CA PHE A 96 24.24 -7.70 -5.58
C PHE A 96 23.16 -8.66 -6.04
N ARG A 97 22.86 -9.68 -5.22
CA ARG A 97 21.88 -10.73 -5.56
C ARG A 97 20.64 -10.65 -4.67
N PHE A 98 19.48 -10.82 -5.31
CA PHE A 98 18.24 -11.16 -4.62
C PHE A 98 17.92 -12.62 -4.92
N ASP A 99 17.62 -13.44 -3.92
CA ASP A 99 17.36 -14.87 -4.11
C ASP A 99 16.28 -15.41 -3.16
N LEU A 100 15.85 -16.66 -3.35
CA LEU A 100 14.88 -17.33 -2.49
C LEU A 100 15.49 -18.00 -1.25
N ASP A 101 16.81 -17.95 -1.07
CA ASP A 101 17.46 -18.58 0.07
C ASP A 101 17.15 -17.78 1.34
N PRO A 102 16.45 -18.36 2.34
CA PRO A 102 16.02 -17.67 3.55
C PRO A 102 17.18 -17.34 4.51
N ALA A 103 18.42 -17.76 4.21
CA ALA A 103 19.60 -17.34 4.96
C ALA A 103 19.69 -15.82 5.08
N GLU A 104 20.24 -15.37 6.20
CA GLU A 104 20.46 -13.94 6.45
C GLU A 104 21.40 -13.37 5.38
N GLY A 105 21.00 -12.24 4.82
CA GLY A 105 21.75 -11.53 3.80
C GLY A 105 23.04 -10.90 4.34
N ASP A 106 23.89 -10.53 3.40
CA ASP A 106 25.17 -9.87 3.59
C ASP A 106 25.41 -8.82 2.50
N ALA A 107 26.65 -8.34 2.36
CA ALA A 107 27.00 -7.32 1.38
C ALA A 107 26.86 -7.78 -0.09
N ALA A 108 26.72 -9.08 -0.35
CA ALA A 108 26.62 -9.65 -1.69
C ALA A 108 25.20 -10.11 -2.04
N ARG A 109 24.36 -10.44 -1.04
CA ARG A 109 23.02 -10.97 -1.29
C ARG A 109 21.99 -10.68 -0.20
N VAL A 110 20.70 -10.77 -0.54
CA VAL A 110 19.60 -10.79 0.44
C VAL A 110 18.41 -11.61 -0.06
N CYS A 111 17.63 -12.15 0.87
CA CYS A 111 16.48 -12.96 0.53
C CYS A 111 15.41 -12.02 -0.04
N LEU A 112 14.77 -12.43 -1.12
CA LEU A 112 13.57 -11.82 -1.63
C LEU A 112 12.54 -12.94 -1.78
N PRO A 113 11.72 -13.20 -0.74
CA PRO A 113 10.83 -14.35 -0.65
C PRO A 113 9.57 -14.19 -1.53
N HIS A 114 9.77 -13.80 -2.78
CA HIS A 114 8.76 -13.43 -3.76
C HIS A 114 9.12 -14.05 -5.11
N PRO A 115 8.92 -15.37 -5.28
CA PRO A 115 9.22 -16.06 -6.54
C PRO A 115 8.49 -15.44 -7.75
N GLU A 116 7.33 -14.83 -7.52
CA GLU A 116 6.57 -14.07 -8.52
C GLU A 116 7.36 -12.90 -9.13
N ILE A 117 8.31 -12.32 -8.40
CA ILE A 117 9.17 -11.24 -8.91
C ILE A 117 10.12 -11.86 -9.93
N PHE A 118 10.80 -12.94 -9.56
CA PHE A 118 11.75 -13.62 -10.46
C PHE A 118 11.08 -14.18 -11.72
N ALA A 119 9.83 -14.60 -11.62
CA ALA A 119 9.03 -15.05 -12.77
C ALA A 119 8.66 -13.92 -13.73
N ALA A 120 8.63 -12.67 -13.27
CA ALA A 120 8.23 -11.51 -14.06
C ALA A 120 9.40 -10.64 -14.54
N LEU A 121 10.58 -10.76 -13.91
CA LEU A 121 11.76 -9.98 -14.26
C LEU A 121 12.40 -10.44 -15.57
N GLU A 122 13.01 -9.48 -16.27
CA GLU A 122 13.87 -9.72 -17.42
C GLU A 122 15.24 -9.04 -17.19
N PRO A 123 16.32 -9.50 -17.84
CA PRO A 123 17.57 -8.74 -17.86
C PRO A 123 17.31 -7.29 -18.33
N GLY A 124 17.81 -6.32 -17.56
CA GLY A 124 17.57 -4.90 -17.77
C GLY A 124 16.45 -4.29 -16.91
N SER A 125 15.57 -5.11 -16.31
CA SER A 125 14.54 -4.64 -15.38
C SER A 125 15.13 -3.89 -14.19
N THR A 126 14.40 -2.92 -13.68
CA THR A 126 14.77 -2.11 -12.53
C THR A 126 14.11 -2.66 -11.26
N LEU A 127 14.90 -2.78 -10.19
CA LEU A 127 14.38 -2.95 -8.84
C LEU A 127 14.70 -1.70 -8.03
N LEU A 128 13.67 -1.19 -7.36
CA LEU A 128 13.74 -0.04 -6.48
C LEU A 128 13.59 -0.54 -5.04
N VAL A 129 14.48 -0.10 -4.16
CA VAL A 129 14.49 -0.51 -2.76
C VAL A 129 14.37 0.69 -1.85
N ASN A 130 13.67 0.51 -0.71
CA ASN A 130 13.53 1.53 0.33
C ASN A 130 12.92 2.82 -0.23
N ASP A 131 11.74 2.68 -0.84
CA ASP A 131 10.99 3.78 -1.46
C ASP A 131 11.79 4.50 -2.56
N GLY A 132 12.51 3.72 -3.38
CA GLY A 132 13.30 4.22 -4.52
C GLY A 132 14.62 4.89 -4.17
N LYS A 133 15.02 4.89 -2.89
CA LYS A 133 16.32 5.45 -2.46
C LYS A 133 17.51 4.68 -3.02
N ILE A 134 17.33 3.38 -3.22
CA ILE A 134 18.32 2.50 -3.83
C ILE A 134 17.72 2.01 -5.15
N ARG A 135 18.56 1.96 -6.17
CA ARG A 135 18.21 1.43 -7.49
C ARG A 135 19.23 0.39 -7.90
N VAL A 136 18.75 -0.76 -8.33
CA VAL A 136 19.58 -1.80 -8.95
C VAL A 136 18.97 -2.20 -10.28
N ARG A 137 19.84 -2.61 -11.21
CA ARG A 137 19.44 -3.13 -12.51
C ARG A 137 19.73 -4.62 -12.59
N VAL A 138 18.74 -5.41 -12.98
CA VAL A 138 18.88 -6.85 -13.19
C VAL A 138 19.81 -7.09 -14.36
N THR A 139 20.85 -7.91 -14.15
CA THR A 139 21.80 -8.32 -15.19
C THR A 139 21.52 -9.75 -15.66
N ASN A 140 21.04 -10.60 -14.77
CA ASN A 140 20.65 -11.98 -15.05
C ASN A 140 19.52 -12.41 -14.12
N VAL A 141 18.64 -13.28 -14.60
CA VAL A 141 17.49 -13.79 -13.82
C VAL A 141 17.35 -15.29 -14.01
N SER A 142 16.97 -15.96 -12.93
CA SER A 142 16.51 -17.35 -12.91
C SER A 142 15.24 -17.44 -12.05
N PRO A 143 14.53 -18.57 -12.03
CA PRO A 143 13.37 -18.74 -11.16
C PRO A 143 13.64 -18.56 -9.65
N GLU A 144 14.91 -18.65 -9.21
CA GLU A 144 15.28 -18.63 -7.79
C GLU A 144 16.10 -17.41 -7.37
N HIS A 145 16.63 -16.64 -8.33
CA HIS A 145 17.43 -15.46 -8.03
C HIS A 145 17.49 -14.47 -9.21
N ALA A 146 17.77 -13.21 -8.87
CA ALA A 146 18.18 -12.17 -9.79
C ALA A 146 19.55 -11.62 -9.38
N ASP A 147 20.49 -11.67 -10.32
CA ASP A 147 21.76 -10.94 -10.20
C ASP A 147 21.55 -9.51 -10.68
N THR A 148 22.10 -8.55 -9.95
CA THR A 148 21.91 -7.14 -10.21
C THR A 148 23.22 -6.37 -10.13
N VAL A 149 23.24 -5.18 -10.75
CA VAL A 149 24.25 -4.15 -10.51
C VAL A 149 23.59 -2.95 -9.85
N VAL A 150 24.24 -2.40 -8.83
CA VAL A 150 23.75 -1.23 -8.10
C VAL A 150 23.96 0.03 -8.96
N GLU A 151 22.87 0.71 -9.31
CA GLU A 151 22.93 1.99 -10.04
C GLU A 151 22.90 3.19 -9.10
N VAL A 152 22.18 3.08 -7.99
CA VAL A 152 22.15 4.08 -6.93
C VAL A 152 22.28 3.34 -5.61
N GLY A 153 23.42 3.54 -4.94
CA GLY A 153 23.75 2.89 -3.68
C GLY A 153 23.03 3.47 -2.46
N GLY A 154 23.22 2.84 -1.31
CA GLY A 154 22.64 3.27 -0.04
C GLY A 154 22.51 2.13 0.97
N GLU A 155 22.01 2.46 2.16
CA GLU A 155 21.75 1.47 3.20
C GLU A 155 20.44 0.70 2.92
N ILE A 156 20.56 -0.62 2.78
CA ILE A 156 19.46 -1.57 2.76
C ILE A 156 19.43 -2.29 4.12
N SER A 157 18.28 -2.27 4.79
CA SER A 157 18.09 -2.93 6.08
C SER A 157 16.98 -3.96 6.03
N ASN A 158 16.75 -4.63 7.17
CA ASN A 158 15.76 -5.70 7.28
C ASN A 158 14.38 -5.29 6.76
N ARG A 159 13.74 -6.19 6.00
CA ARG A 159 12.34 -6.10 5.57
C ARG A 159 12.03 -4.84 4.75
N LYS A 160 13.02 -4.29 4.05
CA LYS A 160 12.81 -3.12 3.19
C LYS A 160 11.92 -3.45 2.00
N GLY A 161 11.06 -2.49 1.65
CA GLY A 161 10.14 -2.61 0.54
C GLY A 161 10.88 -2.68 -0.79
N ILE A 162 10.35 -3.49 -1.70
CA ILE A 162 10.84 -3.67 -3.06
C ILE A 162 9.74 -3.24 -4.02
N ASN A 163 10.09 -2.42 -4.99
CA ASN A 163 9.21 -1.95 -6.05
C ASN A 163 9.78 -2.41 -7.40
N VAL A 164 8.90 -2.88 -8.28
CA VAL A 164 9.23 -3.42 -9.61
C VAL A 164 8.42 -2.64 -10.65
N PRO A 165 8.89 -1.46 -11.10
CA PRO A 165 8.09 -0.53 -11.90
C PRO A 165 7.90 -0.98 -13.36
N ASP A 166 8.85 -1.77 -13.87
CA ASP A 166 8.92 -2.09 -15.30
C ASP A 166 7.98 -3.23 -15.73
N VAL A 167 7.46 -4.01 -14.78
CA VAL A 167 6.70 -5.24 -15.06
C VAL A 167 5.40 -5.29 -14.27
N VAL A 168 4.39 -5.92 -14.86
CA VAL A 168 3.14 -6.25 -14.16
C VAL A 168 3.36 -7.57 -13.44
N LEU A 169 3.26 -7.55 -12.12
CA LEU A 169 3.44 -8.77 -11.34
C LEU A 169 2.19 -9.65 -11.43
N PRO A 170 2.33 -10.97 -11.64
CA PRO A 170 1.22 -11.92 -11.67
C PRO A 170 0.71 -12.24 -10.25
N LEU A 171 0.51 -11.21 -9.45
CA LEU A 171 0.02 -11.30 -8.08
C LEU A 171 -1.50 -11.10 -8.05
N ALA A 172 -2.15 -11.82 -7.13
CA ALA A 172 -3.48 -11.42 -6.70
C ALA A 172 -3.38 -10.05 -6.02
N ALA A 173 -4.29 -9.14 -6.36
CA ALA A 173 -4.32 -7.82 -5.74
C ALA A 173 -4.63 -7.87 -4.23
N LEU A 174 -5.30 -8.95 -3.81
CA LEU A 174 -5.62 -9.21 -2.41
C LEU A 174 -4.81 -10.39 -1.89
N SER A 175 -3.91 -10.12 -0.95
CA SER A 175 -3.22 -11.18 -0.19
C SER A 175 -4.20 -11.95 0.71
N ALA A 176 -3.76 -13.07 1.28
CA ALA A 176 -4.56 -13.81 2.27
C ALA A 176 -4.93 -12.93 3.48
N LYS A 177 -4.00 -12.05 3.90
CA LYS A 177 -4.27 -11.06 4.95
C LYS A 177 -5.31 -10.04 4.49
N ASP A 178 -5.19 -9.50 3.27
CA ASP A 178 -6.15 -8.52 2.76
C ASP A 178 -7.56 -9.09 2.67
N ARG A 179 -7.72 -10.36 2.28
CA ARG A 179 -9.05 -11.02 2.28
C ARG A 179 -9.63 -11.14 3.69
N SER A 180 -8.81 -11.53 4.66
CA SER A 180 -9.21 -11.60 6.08
C SER A 180 -9.61 -10.22 6.62
N ASP A 181 -8.86 -9.18 6.26
CA ASP A 181 -9.13 -7.81 6.70
C ASP A 181 -10.33 -7.19 5.99
N LEU A 182 -10.52 -7.48 4.71
CA LEU A 182 -11.68 -7.08 3.92
C LEU A 182 -12.96 -7.62 4.54
N GLU A 183 -13.02 -8.94 4.81
CA GLU A 183 -14.22 -9.53 5.40
C GLU A 183 -14.52 -8.89 6.76
N PHE A 184 -13.50 -8.78 7.61
CA PHE A 184 -13.61 -8.17 8.93
C PHE A 184 -14.12 -6.73 8.89
N VAL A 185 -13.56 -5.85 8.04
CA VAL A 185 -14.00 -4.45 7.97
C VAL A 185 -15.37 -4.29 7.31
N CYS A 186 -15.73 -5.18 6.39
CA CYS A 186 -17.07 -5.24 5.83
C CYS A 186 -18.10 -5.62 6.90
N GLU A 187 -17.81 -6.61 7.76
CA GLU A 187 -18.66 -6.95 8.91
C GLU A 187 -18.78 -5.80 9.93
N LEU A 188 -17.71 -5.01 10.13
CA LEU A 188 -17.76 -3.83 10.97
C LEU A 188 -18.66 -2.71 10.42
N GLY A 189 -18.90 -2.67 9.11
CA GLY A 189 -19.70 -1.63 8.45
C GLY A 189 -18.91 -0.37 8.10
N VAL A 190 -17.73 -0.53 7.49
CA VAL A 190 -17.00 0.61 6.89
C VAL A 190 -17.70 1.10 5.62
N ASP A 191 -17.55 2.40 5.32
CA ASP A 191 -18.23 3.02 4.17
C ASP A 191 -17.45 2.82 2.87
N TRP A 192 -16.12 2.80 2.96
CA TRP A 192 -15.20 2.66 1.83
C TRP A 192 -14.10 1.64 2.11
N LEU A 193 -13.74 0.90 1.07
CA LEU A 193 -12.57 0.03 1.02
C LEU A 193 -11.58 0.55 -0.01
N ALA A 194 -10.35 0.86 0.41
CA ALA A 194 -9.27 1.27 -0.47
C ALA A 194 -8.41 0.06 -0.89
N LEU A 195 -8.18 -0.12 -2.18
CA LEU A 195 -7.35 -1.18 -2.74
C LEU A 195 -5.97 -0.62 -3.10
N SER A 196 -4.93 -1.11 -2.43
CA SER A 196 -3.54 -0.76 -2.70
C SER A 196 -2.96 -1.54 -3.88
N PHE A 197 -2.01 -0.94 -4.60
CA PHE A 197 -1.27 -1.56 -5.70
C PHE A 197 -2.13 -2.17 -6.82
N VAL A 198 -3.30 -1.58 -7.11
CA VAL A 198 -4.12 -1.97 -8.27
C VAL A 198 -3.29 -1.86 -9.55
N GLN A 199 -3.35 -2.86 -10.42
CA GLN A 199 -2.63 -2.88 -11.69
C GLN A 199 -3.58 -2.95 -12.90
N ARG A 200 -4.78 -3.50 -12.73
CA ARG A 200 -5.77 -3.76 -13.79
C ARG A 200 -7.21 -3.75 -13.24
N ALA A 201 -8.20 -3.60 -14.12
CA ALA A 201 -9.62 -3.60 -13.73
C ALA A 201 -10.07 -4.89 -13.04
N GLN A 202 -9.51 -6.05 -13.43
CA GLN A 202 -9.82 -7.34 -12.82
C GLN A 202 -9.55 -7.37 -11.31
N ASP A 203 -8.52 -6.65 -10.84
CA ASP A 203 -8.18 -6.54 -9.42
C ASP A 203 -9.34 -5.88 -8.64
N VAL A 204 -10.01 -4.91 -9.27
CA VAL A 204 -11.16 -4.18 -8.70
C VAL A 204 -12.42 -5.03 -8.74
N HIS A 205 -12.64 -5.77 -9.82
CA HIS A 205 -13.78 -6.69 -9.96
C HIS A 205 -13.74 -7.81 -8.91
N GLU A 206 -12.57 -8.40 -8.69
CA GLU A 206 -12.37 -9.41 -7.64
C GLU A 206 -12.73 -8.85 -6.25
N ALA A 207 -12.24 -7.66 -5.92
CA ALA A 207 -12.60 -7.02 -4.66
C ALA A 207 -14.09 -6.71 -4.57
N ARG A 208 -14.74 -6.31 -5.68
CA ARG A 208 -16.17 -6.01 -5.74
C ARG A 208 -17.04 -7.22 -5.46
N GLU A 209 -16.68 -8.37 -6.01
CA GLU A 209 -17.35 -9.64 -5.72
C GLU A 209 -17.26 -9.99 -4.23
N LEU A 210 -16.10 -9.77 -3.60
CA LEU A 210 -15.90 -10.04 -2.18
C LEU A 210 -16.62 -9.04 -1.28
N VAL A 211 -16.62 -7.75 -1.64
CA VAL A 211 -17.30 -6.70 -0.87
C VAL A 211 -18.81 -6.88 -0.92
N ASP A 212 -19.36 -7.40 -2.02
CA ASP A 212 -20.80 -7.71 -2.19
C ASP A 212 -21.71 -6.54 -1.78
N GLY A 213 -21.35 -5.33 -2.21
CA GLY A 213 -22.11 -4.11 -1.94
C GLY A 213 -22.07 -3.58 -0.49
N ARG A 214 -21.29 -4.21 0.41
CA ARG A 214 -21.17 -3.80 1.82
C ARG A 214 -20.39 -2.50 2.02
N ALA A 215 -19.54 -2.12 1.07
CA ALA A 215 -18.77 -0.88 1.05
C ALA A 215 -18.55 -0.39 -0.39
N ALA A 216 -18.23 0.89 -0.56
CA ALA A 216 -17.78 1.42 -1.85
C ALA A 216 -16.28 1.16 -2.06
N ILE A 217 -15.85 0.95 -3.30
CA ILE A 217 -14.47 0.60 -3.65
C ILE A 217 -13.70 1.81 -4.17
N MET A 218 -12.57 2.09 -3.53
CA MET A 218 -11.62 3.12 -3.92
C MET A 218 -10.32 2.51 -4.42
N SER A 219 -10.04 2.61 -5.71
CA SER A 219 -8.79 2.11 -6.28
C SER A 219 -7.66 3.11 -6.09
N LYS A 220 -6.53 2.66 -5.52
CA LYS A 220 -5.33 3.50 -5.35
C LYS A 220 -4.43 3.38 -6.58
N ILE A 221 -4.21 4.51 -7.24
CA ILE A 221 -3.34 4.60 -8.42
C ILE A 221 -1.91 4.86 -7.92
N GLU A 222 -1.14 3.77 -7.86
CA GLU A 222 0.20 3.72 -7.26
C GLU A 222 1.24 3.10 -8.21
N LYS A 223 0.78 2.40 -9.25
CA LYS A 223 1.61 1.66 -10.18
C LYS A 223 1.58 2.30 -11.58
N PRO A 224 2.69 2.26 -12.35
CA PRO A 224 2.71 2.67 -13.74
C PRO A 224 1.67 1.92 -14.58
N ALA A 225 1.47 0.64 -14.30
CA ALA A 225 0.44 -0.18 -14.94
C ALA A 225 -0.98 0.38 -14.72
N ALA A 226 -1.28 0.85 -13.50
CA ALA A 226 -2.56 1.45 -13.15
C ALA A 226 -2.82 2.74 -13.92
N VAL A 227 -1.78 3.56 -14.13
CA VAL A 227 -1.88 4.78 -14.93
C VAL A 227 -2.17 4.46 -16.40
N LYS A 228 -1.51 3.43 -16.95
CA LYS A 228 -1.76 2.97 -18.33
C LYS A 228 -3.17 2.40 -18.50
N ALA A 229 -3.66 1.63 -17.53
CA ALA A 229 -4.98 1.00 -17.53
C ALA A 229 -6.07 1.86 -16.85
N PHE A 230 -5.83 3.17 -16.67
CA PHE A 230 -6.66 4.01 -15.79
C PHE A 230 -8.13 4.05 -16.20
N ALA A 231 -8.43 4.11 -17.49
CA ALA A 231 -9.81 4.19 -17.97
C ALA A 231 -10.66 2.98 -17.52
N GLU A 232 -10.12 1.77 -17.65
CA GLU A 232 -10.78 0.53 -17.25
C GLU A 232 -10.90 0.42 -15.72
N ILE A 233 -9.86 0.82 -15.00
CA ILE A 233 -9.87 0.85 -13.52
C ILE A 233 -10.91 1.85 -13.01
N LEU A 234 -11.00 3.03 -13.64
CA LEU A 234 -11.98 4.05 -13.29
C LEU A 234 -13.41 3.54 -13.49
N GLU A 235 -13.68 2.85 -14.59
CA GLU A 235 -14.99 2.26 -14.87
C GLU A 235 -15.38 1.19 -13.83
N ALA A 236 -14.42 0.40 -13.35
CA ALA A 236 -14.67 -0.64 -12.36
C ALA A 236 -14.82 -0.11 -10.91
N SER A 237 -14.37 1.13 -10.64
CA SER A 237 -14.23 1.69 -9.27
C SER A 237 -15.35 2.67 -8.90
N ASP A 238 -15.68 2.76 -7.61
CA ASP A 238 -16.61 3.79 -7.09
C ASP A 238 -15.87 5.12 -6.80
N GLY A 239 -14.55 5.05 -6.60
CA GLY A 239 -13.69 6.20 -6.39
C GLY A 239 -12.23 5.89 -6.71
N ILE A 240 -11.43 6.96 -6.85
CA ILE A 240 -10.00 6.87 -7.14
C ILE A 240 -9.22 7.64 -6.08
N MET A 241 -8.11 7.05 -5.61
CA MET A 241 -7.10 7.73 -4.81
C MET A 241 -5.78 7.83 -5.58
N VAL A 242 -5.33 9.06 -5.83
CA VAL A 242 -4.00 9.30 -6.42
C VAL A 242 -2.96 9.28 -5.29
N ALA A 243 -2.33 8.13 -5.08
CA ALA A 243 -1.36 7.93 -4.01
C ALA A 243 0.05 8.31 -4.49
N ARG A 244 0.27 9.62 -4.55
CA ARG A 244 1.51 10.27 -5.06
C ARG A 244 2.80 9.80 -4.39
N GLY A 245 2.73 9.31 -3.14
CA GLY A 245 3.89 8.79 -2.42
C GLY A 245 4.49 7.59 -3.14
N ASP A 246 3.72 6.49 -3.21
CA ASP A 246 4.12 5.28 -3.93
C ASP A 246 4.28 5.53 -5.43
N LEU A 247 3.36 6.28 -6.04
CA LEU A 247 3.43 6.57 -7.49
C LEU A 247 4.69 7.35 -7.87
N GLY A 248 5.17 8.25 -7.00
CA GLY A 248 6.40 9.01 -7.24
C GLY A 248 7.70 8.25 -6.99
N VAL A 249 7.62 7.07 -6.38
CA VAL A 249 8.71 6.10 -6.35
C VAL A 249 8.78 5.37 -7.69
N GLU A 250 7.62 4.99 -8.24
CA GLU A 250 7.51 4.13 -9.41
C GLU A 250 7.60 4.87 -10.74
N LEU A 251 7.28 6.18 -10.76
CA LEU A 251 7.37 7.05 -11.92
C LEU A 251 8.35 8.20 -11.67
N PRO A 252 8.94 8.77 -12.73
CA PRO A 252 9.67 10.03 -12.60
C PRO A 252 8.79 11.10 -11.95
N VAL A 253 9.31 11.80 -10.95
CA VAL A 253 8.56 12.85 -10.22
C VAL A 253 8.03 13.95 -11.16
N THR A 254 8.72 14.20 -12.28
CA THR A 254 8.30 15.15 -13.32
C THR A 254 7.08 14.70 -14.12
N SER A 255 6.67 13.44 -13.99
CA SER A 255 5.51 12.84 -14.66
C SER A 255 4.27 12.74 -13.77
N LEU A 256 4.35 13.21 -12.51
CA LEU A 256 3.24 13.24 -11.54
C LEU A 256 2.37 14.50 -11.65
#